data_AF-A0A7S0EU88-F1
#
_entry.id   AF-A0A7S0EU88-F1
#
_cell.length_a   1.000
_cell.length_b   1.000
_cell.length_c   1.000
_cell.angle_alpha   90.00
_cell.angle_beta   90.00
_cell.angle_gamma   90.00
#
_symmetry.space_group_name_H-M   'P 1'
#
loop_
_entity.id
_entity.type
_entity.pdbx_description
1 polymer ?
#
loop_
_entity_poly.entity_id
_entity_poly.type
_entity_poly.pdbx_seq_one_letter_code
_entity_poly.pdbx_strand_id
1 'polypeptide(L)'
;MVALGLLTGVSYQSGLDYYKNINEQYMKLVPKGKLMPPNPSLVMVSVDCDEYASMLVAKEWDAVSQYMSRGVERLVKAEPDCCLVICSNTAHLAVPLVRQLHPTLPILHIADVTARAIKAKGLSRVGLLGTEPTMREDYLKAQLARHGVECIVPESDADLRQVF
;
A
#
# COMPACT_ATOMS: atom_id res chain seq x y z
N MET A 1 -18.12 -1.24 13.20
CA MET A 1 -17.07 -0.41 12.57
C MET A 1 -16.02 -1.35 12.05
N VAL A 2 -15.50 -1.12 10.84
CA VAL A 2 -14.40 -1.93 10.29
C VAL A 2 -13.09 -1.41 10.87
N ALA A 3 -12.26 -2.29 11.43
CA ALA A 3 -10.93 -1.93 11.86
C ALA A 3 -9.97 -1.90 10.67
N LEU A 4 -8.97 -1.02 10.67
CA LEU A 4 -7.92 -1.01 9.64
C LEU A 4 -6.60 -1.53 10.22
N GLY A 5 -5.97 -2.45 9.50
CA GLY A 5 -4.62 -2.92 9.80
C GLY A 5 -3.63 -2.23 8.88
N LEU A 6 -2.81 -1.32 9.41
CA LEU A 6 -1.85 -0.55 8.64
C LEU A 6 -0.46 -1.19 8.75
N LEU A 7 0.03 -1.74 7.63
CA LEU A 7 1.41 -2.21 7.51
C LEU A 7 2.29 -1.05 7.05
N THR A 8 3.18 -0.59 7.93
CA THR A 8 4.02 0.60 7.74
C THR A 8 5.50 0.26 7.91
N GLY A 9 6.37 1.28 7.91
CA GLY A 9 7.80 1.10 8.20
C GLY A 9 8.70 1.06 6.98
N VAL A 10 8.15 1.22 5.77
CA VAL A 10 8.91 1.19 4.50
C VAL A 10 8.66 2.43 3.61
N SER A 11 8.82 3.64 4.12
CA SER A 11 9.41 4.02 5.41
C SER A 11 8.35 4.46 6.45
N TYR A 12 8.77 4.79 7.68
CA TYR A 12 7.87 5.24 8.74
C TYR A 12 7.10 6.53 8.39
N GLN A 13 7.69 7.41 7.56
CA GLN A 13 7.08 8.69 7.18
C GLN A 13 5.72 8.48 6.52
N SER A 14 5.64 7.53 5.58
CA SER A 14 4.37 7.17 4.94
C SER A 14 3.34 6.67 5.97
N GLY A 15 3.77 5.89 6.97
CA GLY A 15 2.90 5.42 8.04
C GLY A 15 2.27 6.56 8.86
N LEU A 16 3.04 7.63 9.13
CA LEU A 16 2.53 8.83 9.79
C LEU A 16 1.48 9.54 8.93
N ASP A 17 1.74 9.68 7.63
CA ASP A 17 0.81 10.29 6.69
C ASP A 17 -0.50 9.52 6.62
N TYR A 18 -0.46 8.19 6.54
CA TYR A 18 -1.65 7.35 6.55
C TYR A 18 -2.45 7.53 7.85
N TYR A 19 -1.79 7.42 9.01
CA TYR A 19 -2.46 7.60 10.31
C TYR A 19 -3.16 8.95 10.40
N LYS A 20 -2.43 10.04 10.09
CA LYS A 20 -2.96 11.40 10.15
C LYS A 20 -4.15 11.57 9.21
N ASN A 21 -3.98 11.24 7.93
CA ASN A 21 -5.03 11.45 6.92
C ASN A 21 -6.28 10.62 7.21
N ILE A 22 -6.13 9.36 7.65
CA ILE A 22 -7.29 8.52 8.02
C ILE A 22 -8.07 9.16 9.16
N ASN A 23 -7.41 9.62 10.22
CA ASN A 23 -8.07 10.29 11.34
C ASN A 23 -8.76 11.59 10.91
N GLU A 24 -8.09 12.42 10.10
CA GLU A 24 -8.66 13.67 9.60
C GLU A 24 -9.89 13.46 8.71
N GLN A 25 -9.87 12.45 7.84
CA GLN A 25 -11.04 12.11 7.03
C GLN A 25 -12.15 11.50 7.87
N TYR A 26 -11.82 10.62 8.82
CA TYR A 26 -12.79 10.03 9.73
C TYR A 26 -13.55 11.11 10.50
N MET A 27 -12.85 12.11 11.05
CA MET A 27 -13.44 13.25 11.77
C MET A 27 -14.40 14.09 10.92
N LYS A 28 -14.23 14.13 9.60
CA LYS A 28 -15.15 14.84 8.67
C LYS A 28 -16.41 14.02 8.39
N LEU A 29 -16.31 12.69 8.44
CA LEU A 29 -17.39 11.77 8.08
C LEU A 29 -18.30 11.43 9.27
N VAL A 30 -17.77 11.45 10.51
CA VAL A 30 -18.55 11.11 11.69
C VAL A 30 -19.37 12.30 12.21
N PRO A 31 -20.65 12.08 12.60
CA PRO A 31 -21.49 13.16 13.12
C PRO A 31 -20.92 13.85 14.35
N LYS A 32 -21.02 15.17 14.37
CA LYS A 32 -20.68 15.99 15.54
C LYS A 32 -21.83 15.91 16.54
N GLY A 33 -21.61 15.20 17.64
CA GLY A 33 -22.62 15.06 18.71
C GLY A 33 -22.12 14.41 20.00
N LYS A 34 -20.87 13.96 20.03
CA LYS A 34 -20.18 13.47 21.23
C LYS A 34 -19.29 14.58 21.80
N LEU A 35 -18.90 14.43 23.07
CA LEU A 35 -17.96 15.33 23.75
C LEU A 35 -16.67 15.54 22.93
N MET A 36 -16.20 14.47 22.28
CA MET A 36 -15.19 14.51 21.22
C MET A 36 -15.60 13.55 20.09
N PRO A 37 -15.22 13.83 18.83
CA PRO A 37 -15.38 12.85 17.74
C PRO A 37 -14.70 11.52 18.10
N PRO A 38 -15.33 10.36 17.81
CA PRO A 38 -14.66 9.08 18.00
C PRO A 38 -13.44 8.98 17.07
N ASN A 39 -12.49 8.12 17.43
CA ASN A 39 -11.39 7.72 16.55
C ASN A 39 -11.80 6.51 15.70
N PRO A 40 -11.20 6.33 14.51
CA PRO A 40 -11.28 5.05 13.78
C PRO A 40 -10.58 3.94 14.57
N SER A 41 -11.02 2.68 14.40
CA SER A 41 -10.31 1.52 14.95
C SER A 41 -9.12 1.19 14.05
N LEU A 42 -7.90 1.34 14.57
CA LEU A 42 -6.65 1.15 13.83
C LEU A 42 -5.70 0.26 14.62
N VAL A 43 -5.09 -0.72 13.95
CA VAL A 43 -3.88 -1.40 14.42
C VAL A 43 -2.76 -1.11 13.42
N MET A 44 -1.56 -0.82 13.93
CA MET A 44 -0.41 -0.48 13.10
C MET A 44 0.75 -1.40 13.43
N VAL A 45 1.38 -1.96 12.40
CA VAL A 45 2.61 -2.73 12.52
C VAL A 45 3.66 -2.05 11.64
N SER A 46 4.71 -1.55 12.27
CA SER A 46 5.91 -1.13 11.56
C SER A 46 6.84 -2.32 11.39
N VAL A 47 7.30 -2.53 10.16
CA VAL A 47 8.45 -3.38 9.86
C VAL A 47 9.74 -2.54 9.84
N ASP A 48 10.89 -3.21 9.80
CA ASP A 48 12.18 -2.53 9.66
C ASP A 48 12.43 -2.17 8.19
N CYS A 49 12.80 -0.91 7.95
CA CYS A 49 12.99 -0.39 6.60
C CYS A 49 14.28 -0.90 5.95
N ASP A 50 15.33 -1.11 6.76
CA ASP A 50 16.65 -1.48 6.28
C ASP A 50 16.69 -2.96 5.87
N GLU A 51 16.07 -3.83 6.66
CA GLU A 51 15.88 -5.24 6.28
C GLU A 51 15.11 -5.36 4.96
N TYR A 52 13.98 -4.64 4.84
CA TYR A 52 13.18 -4.59 3.62
C TYR A 52 13.97 -4.05 2.42
N ALA A 53 14.68 -2.93 2.60
CA ALA A 53 15.45 -2.29 1.53
C ALA A 53 16.61 -3.18 1.06
N SER A 54 17.29 -3.87 1.97
CA SER A 54 18.39 -4.79 1.66
C SER A 54 17.92 -5.91 0.72
N MET A 55 16.78 -6.55 1.03
CA MET A 55 16.20 -7.59 0.17
C MET A 55 15.70 -7.03 -1.17
N LEU A 56 15.14 -5.81 -1.20
CA LEU A 56 14.74 -5.16 -2.45
C LEU A 56 15.93 -4.89 -3.38
N VAL A 57 17.02 -4.34 -2.84
CA VAL A 57 18.24 -4.03 -3.62
C VAL A 57 18.88 -5.32 -4.14
N ALA A 58 18.87 -6.38 -3.34
CA ALA A 58 19.31 -7.72 -3.74
C ALA A 58 18.35 -8.42 -4.73
N LYS A 59 17.19 -7.82 -5.04
CA LYS A 59 16.14 -8.38 -5.90
C LYS A 59 15.59 -9.73 -5.40
N GLU A 60 15.62 -9.95 -4.09
CA GLU A 60 15.11 -11.16 -3.45
C GLU A 60 13.60 -11.06 -3.21
N TRP A 61 12.82 -11.06 -4.30
CA TRP A 61 11.37 -10.78 -4.26
C TRP A 61 10.57 -11.72 -3.35
N ASP A 62 10.96 -12.98 -3.30
CA ASP A 62 10.34 -13.96 -2.40
C ASP A 62 10.64 -13.63 -0.93
N ALA A 63 11.87 -13.23 -0.62
CA ALA A 63 12.26 -12.83 0.72
C ALA A 63 11.52 -11.57 1.16
N VAL A 64 11.39 -10.57 0.26
CA VAL A 64 10.58 -9.36 0.51
C VAL A 64 9.12 -9.73 0.78
N SER A 65 8.54 -10.61 -0.04
CA SER A 65 7.14 -11.03 0.12
C SER A 65 6.91 -11.75 1.46
N GLN A 66 7.82 -12.64 1.84
CA GLN A 66 7.77 -13.32 3.14
C GLN A 66 7.94 -12.34 4.30
N TYR A 67 8.87 -11.39 4.19
CA TYR A 67 9.10 -10.36 5.19
C TYR A 67 7.86 -9.52 5.47
N MET A 68 7.26 -8.98 4.41
CA MET A 68 6.04 -8.19 4.52
C MET A 68 4.87 -9.03 5.04
N SER A 69 4.77 -10.29 4.64
CA SER A 69 3.72 -11.20 5.12
C SER A 69 3.83 -11.49 6.62
N ARG A 70 5.05 -11.57 7.20
CA ARG A 70 5.22 -11.65 8.66
C ARG A 70 4.69 -10.40 9.38
N GLY A 71 4.86 -9.23 8.77
CA GLY A 71 4.25 -7.99 9.26
C GLY A 71 2.72 -8.04 9.22
N VAL A 72 2.14 -8.57 8.14
CA VAL A 72 0.67 -8.81 8.05
C VAL A 72 0.21 -9.81 9.09
N GLU A 73 0.93 -10.90 9.31
CA GLU A 73 0.57 -11.90 10.32
C GLU A 73 0.48 -11.28 11.73
N ARG A 74 1.39 -10.35 12.07
CA ARG A 74 1.32 -9.59 13.32
C ARG A 74 0.06 -8.72 13.40
N LEU A 75 -0.36 -8.10 12.29
CA LEU A 75 -1.61 -7.33 12.22
C LEU A 75 -2.82 -8.23 12.45
N VAL A 76 -2.91 -9.34 11.72
CA VAL A 76 -4.04 -10.28 11.80
C VAL A 76 -4.14 -10.90 13.20
N LYS A 77 -3.01 -11.19 13.85
CA LYS A 77 -3.00 -11.68 15.24
C LYS A 77 -3.52 -10.64 16.24
N ALA A 78 -3.27 -9.35 15.99
CA ALA A 78 -3.68 -8.26 16.86
C ALA A 78 -5.14 -7.83 16.61
N GLU A 79 -5.60 -7.84 15.36
CA GLU A 79 -6.96 -7.48 14.95
C GLU A 79 -7.41 -8.38 13.77
N PRO A 80 -8.00 -9.55 14.05
CA PRO A 80 -8.35 -10.55 13.03
C PRO A 80 -9.34 -10.06 11.97
N ASP A 81 -10.25 -9.16 12.35
CA ASP A 81 -11.31 -8.63 11.49
C ASP A 81 -10.90 -7.32 10.78
N CYS A 82 -9.60 -6.97 10.79
CA CYS A 82 -9.14 -5.76 10.15
C CYS A 82 -9.18 -5.87 8.62
N CYS A 83 -9.38 -4.71 7.97
CA CYS A 83 -9.06 -4.54 6.56
C CYS A 83 -7.61 -4.08 6.42
N LEU A 84 -6.81 -4.83 5.68
CA LEU A 84 -5.40 -4.55 5.47
C LEU A 84 -5.20 -3.36 4.53
N VAL A 85 -4.33 -2.46 4.95
CA VAL A 85 -3.76 -1.36 4.17
C VAL A 85 -2.25 -1.47 4.24
N ILE A 86 -1.60 -1.62 3.09
CA ILE A 86 -0.13 -1.57 2.99
C ILE A 86 0.26 -0.13 2.64
N CYS A 87 0.98 0.54 3.52
CA CYS A 87 1.29 1.97 3.38
C CYS A 87 2.49 2.24 2.45
N SER A 88 2.64 1.48 1.36
CA SER A 88 3.74 1.63 0.40
C SER A 88 3.36 1.06 -0.97
N ASN A 89 3.70 1.79 -2.04
CA ASN A 89 3.52 1.31 -3.42
C ASN A 89 4.34 0.05 -3.70
N THR A 90 5.62 0.06 -3.32
CA THR A 90 6.55 -1.03 -3.58
C THR A 90 6.12 -2.31 -2.87
N ALA A 91 5.73 -2.21 -1.59
CA ALA A 91 5.39 -3.37 -0.76
C ALA A 91 4.12 -4.12 -1.22
N HIS A 92 3.35 -3.57 -2.16
CA HIS A 92 2.25 -4.31 -2.79
C HIS A 92 2.72 -5.51 -3.61
N LEU A 93 4.02 -5.62 -3.92
CA LEU A 93 4.61 -6.83 -4.50
C LEU A 93 4.32 -8.09 -3.66
N ALA A 94 4.14 -7.94 -2.35
CA ALA A 94 3.85 -9.03 -1.43
C ALA A 94 2.38 -9.48 -1.43
N VAL A 95 1.46 -8.71 -2.02
CA VAL A 95 0.01 -8.97 -1.95
C VAL A 95 -0.39 -10.36 -2.46
N PRO A 96 0.19 -10.92 -3.54
CA PRO A 96 -0.11 -12.28 -3.96
C PRO A 96 0.12 -13.32 -2.85
N LEU A 97 1.27 -13.26 -2.17
CA LEU A 97 1.57 -14.16 -1.06
C LEU A 97 0.68 -13.89 0.15
N VAL A 98 0.41 -12.62 0.47
CA VAL A 98 -0.52 -12.26 1.56
C VAL A 98 -1.91 -12.83 1.31
N ARG A 99 -2.42 -12.76 0.08
CA ARG A 99 -3.72 -13.38 -0.28
C ARG A 99 -3.69 -14.90 -0.18
N GLN A 100 -2.58 -15.53 -0.51
CA GLN A 100 -2.42 -16.98 -0.35
C GLN A 100 -2.46 -17.39 1.12
N LEU A 101 -1.77 -16.65 2.00
CA LEU A 101 -1.70 -16.95 3.43
C LEU A 101 -2.96 -16.55 4.20
N HIS A 102 -3.64 -15.49 3.75
CA HIS A 102 -4.83 -14.92 4.38
C HIS A 102 -5.96 -14.73 3.36
N PRO A 103 -6.56 -15.81 2.84
CA PRO A 103 -7.51 -15.74 1.72
C PRO A 103 -8.80 -14.98 2.04
N THR A 104 -9.16 -14.85 3.31
CA THR A 104 -10.35 -14.14 3.77
C THR A 104 -10.06 -12.70 4.21
N LEU A 105 -8.80 -12.27 4.27
CA LEU A 105 -8.42 -10.94 4.74
C LEU A 105 -8.80 -9.89 3.69
N PRO A 106 -9.66 -8.91 4.00
CA PRO A 106 -9.96 -7.83 3.08
C PRO A 106 -8.72 -6.94 2.88
N ILE A 107 -8.31 -6.70 1.63
CA ILE A 107 -7.14 -5.88 1.31
C ILE A 107 -7.57 -4.69 0.46
N LEU A 108 -7.28 -3.47 0.93
CA LEU A 108 -7.39 -2.25 0.13
C LEU A 108 -6.11 -2.07 -0.69
N HIS A 109 -6.12 -2.58 -1.92
CA HIS A 109 -4.98 -2.47 -2.81
C HIS A 109 -4.80 -1.04 -3.34
N ILE A 110 -3.59 -0.50 -3.26
CA ILE A 110 -3.29 0.89 -3.63
C ILE A 110 -3.58 1.20 -5.12
N ALA A 111 -3.26 0.27 -6.02
CA ALA A 111 -3.64 0.39 -7.44
C ALA A 111 -5.16 0.45 -7.66
N ASP A 112 -5.99 -0.25 -6.88
CA ASP A 112 -7.44 -0.25 -7.06
C ASP A 112 -8.06 1.10 -6.68
N VAL A 113 -7.59 1.69 -5.58
CA VAL A 113 -8.02 3.04 -5.17
C VAL A 113 -7.50 4.11 -6.13
N THR A 114 -6.26 3.97 -6.61
CA THR A 114 -5.65 4.89 -7.57
C THR A 114 -6.34 4.83 -8.94
N ALA A 115 -6.67 3.64 -9.46
CA ALA A 115 -7.39 3.50 -10.71
C ALA A 115 -8.77 4.17 -10.67
N ARG A 116 -9.50 4.02 -9.55
CA ARG A 116 -10.78 4.71 -9.36
C ARG A 116 -10.62 6.23 -9.42
N ALA A 117 -9.59 6.78 -8.77
CA ALA A 117 -9.32 8.22 -8.79
C ALA A 117 -8.91 8.73 -10.19
N ILE A 118 -8.12 7.95 -10.94
CA ILE A 118 -7.72 8.26 -12.32
C ILE A 118 -8.95 8.30 -13.24
N LYS A 119 -9.81 7.27 -13.16
CA LYS A 119 -11.02 7.17 -13.99
C LYS A 119 -12.04 8.25 -13.66
N ALA A 120 -12.14 8.66 -12.40
CA ALA A 120 -13.00 9.77 -12.00
C ALA A 120 -12.59 11.10 -12.66
N LYS A 121 -11.34 11.22 -13.14
CA LYS A 121 -10.86 12.36 -13.93
C LYS A 121 -10.99 12.16 -15.44
N GLY A 122 -11.61 11.07 -15.90
CA GLY A 122 -11.73 10.75 -17.32
C GLY A 122 -10.43 10.32 -18.00
N LEU A 123 -9.42 9.94 -17.22
CA LEU A 123 -8.11 9.51 -17.73
C LEU A 123 -8.05 7.98 -17.84
N SER A 124 -7.33 7.48 -18.85
CA SER A 124 -7.07 6.05 -19.06
C SER A 124 -5.60 5.72 -19.33
N ARG A 125 -4.74 6.74 -19.44
CA ARG A 125 -3.31 6.60 -19.70
C ARG A 125 -2.55 7.65 -18.89
N VAL A 126 -1.62 7.22 -18.04
CA VAL A 126 -0.92 8.09 -17.08
C VAL A 126 0.57 7.76 -16.96
N GLY A 127 1.38 8.75 -16.58
CA GLY A 127 2.76 8.49 -16.14
C GLY A 127 2.78 7.86 -14.75
N LEU A 128 3.60 6.83 -14.54
CA LEU A 128 3.84 6.18 -13.26
C LEU A 128 5.28 6.45 -12.83
N LEU A 129 5.44 7.19 -11.72
CA LEU A 129 6.73 7.42 -11.07
C LEU A 129 6.70 6.79 -9.67
N GLY A 130 7.82 6.19 -9.29
CA GLY A 130 7.96 5.49 -8.02
C GLY A 130 9.36 4.90 -7.91
N THR A 131 9.57 3.94 -7.01
CA THR A 131 10.82 3.16 -6.93
C THR A 131 11.07 2.35 -8.20
N GLU A 132 12.31 1.92 -8.44
CA GLU A 132 12.64 1.13 -9.63
C GLU A 132 11.73 -0.11 -9.74
N PRO A 133 11.49 -0.91 -8.67
CA PRO A 133 10.56 -2.02 -8.75
C PRO A 133 9.12 -1.59 -9.07
N THR A 134 8.66 -0.43 -8.58
CA THR A 134 7.31 0.08 -8.90
C THR A 134 7.15 0.38 -10.39
N MET A 135 8.19 0.89 -11.03
CA MET A 135 8.16 1.26 -12.45
C MET A 135 8.48 0.07 -13.37
N ARG A 136 9.41 -0.81 -12.96
CA ARG A 136 9.87 -1.95 -13.77
C ARG A 136 8.97 -3.17 -13.63
N GLU A 137 8.64 -3.58 -12.42
CA GLU A 137 7.89 -4.81 -12.16
C GLU A 137 6.40 -4.65 -12.47
N ASP A 138 5.74 -5.74 -12.84
CA ASP A 138 4.37 -5.67 -13.35
C ASP A 138 3.29 -5.62 -12.26
N TYR A 139 3.58 -5.95 -11.00
CA TYR A 139 2.55 -6.13 -9.96
C TYR A 139 1.59 -4.92 -9.82
N LEU A 140 2.11 -3.68 -9.91
CA LEU A 140 1.30 -2.47 -9.80
C LEU A 140 0.66 -2.09 -11.15
N LYS A 141 1.45 -2.13 -12.23
CA LYS A 141 1.02 -1.78 -13.59
C LYS A 141 -0.07 -2.72 -14.09
N ALA A 142 0.12 -4.03 -13.93
CA ALA A 142 -0.86 -5.03 -14.28
C ALA A 142 -2.16 -4.87 -13.48
N GLN A 143 -2.07 -4.49 -12.19
CA GLN A 143 -3.26 -4.21 -11.39
C GLN A 143 -4.01 -2.97 -11.91
N LEU A 144 -3.31 -1.87 -12.26
CA LEU A 144 -3.91 -0.69 -12.90
C LEU A 144 -4.53 -1.02 -14.26
N ALA A 145 -3.85 -1.84 -15.08
CA ALA A 145 -4.32 -2.26 -16.39
C ALA A 145 -5.64 -3.06 -16.31
N ARG A 146 -5.84 -3.88 -15.27
CA ARG A 146 -7.13 -4.58 -15.01
C ARG A 146 -8.31 -3.62 -14.83
N HIS A 147 -8.06 -2.36 -14.46
CA HIS A 147 -9.09 -1.32 -14.37
C HIS A 147 -9.22 -0.47 -15.64
N GLY A 148 -8.43 -0.76 -16.68
CA GLY A 148 -8.37 0.00 -17.93
C GLY A 148 -7.48 1.23 -17.86
N VAL A 149 -6.46 1.23 -16.98
CA VAL A 149 -5.47 2.31 -16.87
C VAL A 149 -4.12 1.83 -17.38
N GLU A 150 -3.65 2.41 -18.48
CA GLU A 150 -2.30 2.19 -19.02
C GLU A 150 -1.28 3.08 -18.30
N CYS A 151 -0.14 2.49 -17.92
CA CYS A 151 0.97 3.21 -17.31
C CYS A 151 2.10 3.42 -18.31
N ILE A 152 2.54 4.67 -18.42
CA ILE A 152 3.79 5.05 -19.08
C ILE A 152 4.86 5.18 -18.02
N VAL A 153 5.99 4.52 -18.20
CA VAL A 153 7.17 4.62 -17.34
C VAL A 153 8.37 5.05 -18.17
N PRO A 154 9.42 5.63 -17.57
CA PRO A 154 10.65 5.91 -18.30
C PRO A 154 11.23 4.65 -18.94
N GLU A 155 11.62 4.73 -20.22
CA GLU A 155 12.01 3.56 -21.02
C GLU A 155 13.49 3.18 -20.83
N SER A 156 14.37 4.17 -20.66
CA SER A 156 15.81 3.93 -20.57
C SER A 156 16.31 3.93 -19.13
N ASP A 157 17.40 3.19 -18.87
CA ASP A 157 18.10 3.24 -17.59
C ASP A 157 18.60 4.65 -17.25
N ALA A 158 18.92 5.46 -18.27
CA ALA A 158 19.33 6.84 -18.09
C ALA A 158 18.17 7.73 -17.61
N ASP A 159 16.95 7.51 -18.11
CA ASP A 159 15.77 8.25 -17.67
C ASP A 159 15.31 7.80 -16.29
N LEU A 160 15.38 6.49 -15.99
CA LEU A 160 15.05 5.97 -14.67
C LEU A 160 15.96 6.53 -13.59
N ARG A 161 17.26 6.69 -13.87
CA ARG A 161 18.23 7.33 -12.95
C ARG A 161 17.98 8.82 -12.73
N GLN A 162 17.18 9.48 -13.56
CA GLN A 162 16.80 10.89 -13.34
C GLN A 162 15.59 11.04 -12.41
N VAL A 163 14.87 9.95 -12.14
CA VAL A 163 13.73 9.93 -11.21
C VAL A 163 14.18 9.72 -9.75
N PHE A 164 15.38 9.15 -9.55
CA PHE A 164 15.97 8.84 -8.24
C PHE A 164 17.11 9.78 -7.86
#